data_AF-A0A1C5Y0I3-F1
#
_entry.id   AF-A0A1C5Y0I3-F1
#
_cell.length_a   1.000
_cell.length_b   1.000
_cell.length_c   1.000
_cell.angle_alpha   90.00
_cell.angle_beta   90.00
_cell.angle_gamma   90.00
#
_symmetry.space_group_name_H-M   'P 1'
#
loop_
_entity.id
_entity.type
_entity.pdbx_description
1 polymer ?
#
loop_
_entity_poly.entity_id
_entity_poly.type
_entity_poly.pdbx_seq_one_letter_code
_entity_poly.pdbx_strand_id
1 'polypeptide(L)'
;MPYAILRFQKRKAGSVAACERHNERKKEAYKSNPDIDMECSKHNYHLVPPPRYTYKKEINRMVQAAGCKVRKDSVMMVETLITASPEFMNSLPPEEQKAYFAMALDFIAERVGKENILSAVVHMDEKTPHMHLCFVPITPEGKLSAKYFLGNQKSLSEWQTAYHERMSARWNELERGQSSMITGRKHIPTWLFKLGGRLDKQYEEIVAALSDINAFNAGKKRDKALSLLSAWLPEAEKFSREIGKQSAYIDSLKKKIGQESDYAGRLRDEKYAEELKVQKANQKIFELQRTNQQLERLLKKIPSEVLEELQKSNRNKSRER
;
A
#
# COMPACT_ATOMS: atom_id res chain seq x y z
N MET A 1 18.40 -4.86 4.92
CA MET A 1 17.99 -4.83 6.33
C MET A 1 16.48 -4.97 6.37
N PRO A 2 15.95 -5.98 7.06
CA PRO A 2 14.53 -6.18 7.18
C PRO A 2 13.92 -5.25 8.23
N TYR A 3 12.70 -4.76 7.98
CA TYR A 3 11.99 -3.87 8.88
C TYR A 3 10.75 -4.56 9.44
N ALA A 4 10.46 -4.33 10.73
CA ALA A 4 9.15 -4.63 11.30
C ALA A 4 8.13 -3.58 10.79
N ILE A 5 6.99 -4.03 10.26
CA ILE A 5 5.99 -3.15 9.63
C ILE A 5 4.68 -3.23 10.39
N LEU A 6 4.31 -2.11 11.01
CA LEU A 6 3.02 -1.90 11.67
C LEU A 6 2.34 -0.69 11.04
N ARG A 7 1.11 -0.82 10.53
CA ARG A 7 0.38 0.30 9.94
C ARG A 7 -1.09 0.29 10.31
N PHE A 8 -1.55 1.38 10.91
CA PHE A 8 -2.96 1.60 11.23
C PHE A 8 -3.70 2.30 10.10
N GLN A 9 -4.93 1.85 9.84
CA GLN A 9 -5.88 2.46 8.94
C GLN A 9 -7.24 2.62 9.64
N LYS A 10 -7.65 3.88 9.83
CA LYS A 10 -8.95 4.22 10.41
C LYS A 10 -10.06 3.94 9.39
N ARG A 11 -11.07 3.16 9.78
CA ARG A 11 -12.22 2.78 8.95
C ARG A 11 -13.48 3.42 9.50
N LYS A 12 -14.16 4.22 8.66
CA LYS A 12 -15.51 4.74 8.91
C LYS A 12 -16.55 3.70 8.50
N ALA A 13 -17.81 3.88 8.92
CA ALA A 13 -18.91 2.94 8.70
C ALA A 13 -19.02 2.42 7.26
N GLY A 14 -18.95 3.30 6.25
CA GLY A 14 -19.06 2.93 4.83
C GLY A 14 -17.94 2.03 4.31
N SER A 15 -16.78 2.01 4.97
CA SER A 15 -15.61 1.24 4.54
C SER A 15 -15.48 -0.13 5.21
N VAL A 16 -16.23 -0.39 6.29
CA VAL A 16 -16.12 -1.62 7.11
C VAL A 16 -16.45 -2.86 6.28
N ALA A 17 -17.57 -2.86 5.56
CA ALA A 17 -17.99 -4.03 4.78
C ALA A 17 -17.02 -4.37 3.63
N ALA A 18 -16.37 -3.35 3.04
CA ALA A 18 -15.37 -3.58 2.01
C ALA A 18 -14.09 -4.19 2.58
N CYS A 19 -13.69 -3.76 3.78
CA CYS A 19 -12.57 -4.32 4.53
C CYS A 19 -12.86 -5.77 4.95
N GLU A 20 -14.03 -6.06 5.52
CA GLU A 20 -14.45 -7.43 5.85
C GLU A 20 -14.41 -8.35 4.62
N ARG A 21 -15.00 -7.93 3.49
CA ARG A 21 -14.97 -8.74 2.27
C ARG A 21 -13.54 -8.99 1.78
N HIS A 22 -12.60 -8.08 2.03
CA HIS A 22 -11.21 -8.29 1.68
C HIS A 22 -10.54 -9.29 2.63
N ASN A 23 -10.69 -9.08 3.94
CA ASN A 23 -10.03 -9.84 4.99
C ASN A 23 -10.52 -11.29 5.02
N GLU A 24 -11.83 -11.48 4.85
CA GLU A 24 -12.47 -12.80 4.91
C GLU A 24 -12.65 -13.45 3.54
N ARG A 25 -11.96 -12.93 2.51
CA ARG A 25 -11.99 -13.44 1.12
C ARG A 25 -13.39 -13.72 0.55
N LYS A 26 -14.39 -12.87 0.89
CA LYS A 26 -15.82 -13.03 0.51
C LYS A 26 -16.19 -12.56 -0.90
N LYS A 27 -15.24 -12.50 -1.85
CA LYS A 27 -15.54 -12.18 -3.26
C LYS A 27 -15.04 -13.30 -4.16
N GLU A 28 -15.76 -13.55 -5.24
CA GLU A 28 -15.36 -14.50 -6.27
C GLU A 28 -14.06 -14.08 -6.98
N ALA A 29 -13.86 -12.77 -7.18
CA ALA A 29 -12.67 -12.24 -7.83
C ALA A 29 -12.24 -10.89 -7.25
N TYR A 30 -10.92 -10.72 -7.13
CA TYR A 30 -10.27 -9.50 -6.68
C TYR A 30 -9.51 -8.82 -7.83
N LYS A 31 -10.23 -8.37 -8.86
CA LYS A 31 -9.66 -7.68 -10.03
C LYS A 31 -8.73 -6.50 -9.69
N SER A 32 -8.91 -5.89 -8.51
CA SER A 32 -8.08 -4.79 -8.01
C SER A 32 -6.74 -5.23 -7.40
N ASN A 33 -6.58 -6.51 -7.07
CA ASN A 33 -5.36 -7.09 -6.51
C ASN A 33 -5.06 -8.42 -7.23
N PRO A 34 -4.37 -8.39 -8.39
CA PRO A 34 -4.06 -9.60 -9.16
C PRO A 34 -3.06 -10.52 -8.46
N ASP A 35 -2.43 -10.07 -7.37
CA ASP A 35 -1.46 -10.87 -6.61
C ASP A 35 -2.13 -11.79 -5.57
N ILE A 36 -3.47 -11.76 -5.45
CA ILE A 36 -4.20 -12.72 -4.62
C ILE A 36 -4.30 -14.03 -5.38
N ASP A 37 -3.71 -15.07 -4.81
CA ASP A 37 -3.85 -16.44 -5.28
C ASP A 37 -4.98 -17.15 -4.51
N MET A 38 -6.15 -17.22 -5.13
CA MET A 38 -7.35 -17.84 -4.51
C MET A 38 -7.15 -19.32 -4.18
N GLU A 39 -6.24 -20.04 -4.86
CA GLU A 39 -5.94 -21.44 -4.54
C GLU A 39 -5.15 -21.57 -3.23
N CYS A 40 -4.36 -20.54 -2.92
CA CYS A 40 -3.61 -20.42 -1.68
C CYS A 40 -4.44 -19.86 -0.51
N SER A 41 -5.62 -19.27 -0.75
CA SER A 41 -6.47 -18.70 0.31
C SER A 41 -6.88 -19.72 1.39
N LYS A 42 -6.85 -21.02 1.09
CA LYS A 42 -7.06 -22.12 2.07
C LYS A 42 -5.98 -22.18 3.16
N HIS A 43 -4.83 -21.55 2.93
CA HIS A 43 -3.72 -21.46 3.89
C HIS A 43 -3.81 -20.20 4.77
N ASN A 44 -4.75 -19.29 4.48
CA ASN A 44 -5.05 -18.20 5.40
C ASN A 44 -5.61 -18.76 6.70
N TYR A 45 -5.30 -18.12 7.82
CA TYR A 45 -5.78 -18.58 9.12
C TYR A 45 -6.05 -17.40 10.06
N HIS A 46 -6.92 -17.64 11.04
CA HIS A 46 -7.24 -16.65 12.05
C HIS A 46 -6.53 -16.97 13.35
N LEU A 47 -5.90 -15.95 13.93
CA LEU A 47 -5.48 -15.97 15.34
C LEU A 47 -6.62 -15.51 16.25
N VAL A 48 -7.50 -14.63 15.74
CA VAL A 48 -8.80 -14.31 16.35
C VAL A 48 -9.86 -14.50 15.26
N PRO A 49 -10.79 -15.46 15.43
CA PRO A 49 -11.79 -15.75 14.42
C PRO A 49 -12.73 -14.56 14.21
N PRO A 50 -13.28 -14.40 12.99
CA PRO A 50 -14.19 -13.30 12.72
C PRO A 50 -15.50 -13.48 13.49
N PRO A 51 -16.25 -12.39 13.73
CA PRO A 51 -17.55 -12.50 14.39
C PRO A 51 -18.52 -13.35 13.56
N ARG A 52 -19.47 -14.01 14.24
CA ARG A 52 -20.48 -14.90 13.63
C ARG A 52 -21.23 -14.28 12.45
N TYR A 53 -21.50 -12.97 12.50
CA TYR A 53 -22.24 -12.27 11.46
C TYR A 53 -21.31 -11.45 10.55
N THR A 54 -21.48 -10.13 10.56
CA THR A 54 -20.61 -9.20 9.83
C THR A 54 -19.84 -8.36 10.82
N TYR A 55 -18.71 -7.83 10.37
CA TYR A 55 -17.93 -6.88 11.17
C TYR A 55 -18.80 -5.71 11.60
N LYS A 56 -19.61 -5.18 10.68
CA LYS A 56 -20.51 -4.06 10.96
C LYS A 56 -21.55 -4.41 12.04
N LYS A 57 -22.15 -5.59 11.98
CA LYS A 57 -23.16 -6.00 12.97
C LYS A 57 -22.55 -6.16 14.35
N GLU A 58 -21.36 -6.74 14.43
CA GLU A 58 -20.67 -6.92 15.70
C GLU A 58 -20.18 -5.59 16.29
N ILE A 59 -19.60 -4.71 15.47
CA ILE A 59 -19.21 -3.36 15.90
C ILE A 59 -20.43 -2.62 16.48
N ASN A 60 -21.59 -2.68 15.81
CA ASN A 60 -22.81 -2.03 16.30
C ASN A 60 -23.25 -2.62 17.64
N ARG A 61 -23.15 -3.94 17.83
CA ARG A 61 -23.45 -4.62 19.10
C ARG A 61 -22.53 -4.12 20.22
N MET A 62 -21.21 -4.09 19.99
CA MET A 62 -20.21 -3.62 20.96
C MET A 62 -20.44 -2.16 21.35
N VAL A 63 -20.68 -1.30 20.35
CA VAL A 63 -20.96 0.13 20.53
C VAL A 63 -22.25 0.35 21.34
N GLN A 64 -23.30 -0.40 21.04
CA GLN A 64 -24.56 -0.31 21.79
C GLN A 64 -24.39 -0.79 23.23
N ALA A 65 -23.70 -1.92 23.44
CA ALA A 65 -23.41 -2.45 24.77
C ALA A 65 -22.57 -1.48 25.63
N ALA A 66 -21.63 -0.76 25.00
CA ALA A 66 -20.81 0.25 25.66
C ALA A 66 -21.49 1.64 25.79
N GLY A 67 -22.73 1.80 25.32
CA GLY A 67 -23.43 3.10 25.37
C GLY A 67 -22.79 4.20 24.51
N CYS A 68 -21.98 3.83 23.52
CA CYS A 68 -21.22 4.78 22.71
C CYS A 68 -22.12 5.63 21.80
N LYS A 69 -21.92 6.96 21.80
CA LYS A 69 -22.54 7.85 20.80
C LYS A 69 -21.79 7.78 19.46
N VAL A 70 -22.46 7.30 18.41
CA VAL A 70 -21.92 7.24 17.04
C VAL A 70 -22.26 8.50 16.26
N ARG A 71 -21.25 9.11 15.64
CA ARG A 71 -21.37 10.20 14.66
C ARG A 71 -21.08 9.69 13.25
N LYS A 72 -21.56 10.39 12.22
CA LYS A 72 -21.35 10.03 10.80
C LYS A 72 -19.87 9.81 10.40
N ASP A 73 -18.97 10.54 11.04
CA ASP A 73 -17.53 10.54 10.78
C ASP A 73 -16.74 9.69 11.78
N SER A 74 -17.42 8.97 12.68
CA SER A 74 -16.78 8.13 13.69
C SER A 74 -15.93 7.05 13.03
N VAL A 75 -14.77 6.82 13.63
CA VAL A 75 -13.92 5.69 13.30
C VAL A 75 -14.54 4.48 13.99
N MET A 76 -15.20 3.63 13.20
CA MET A 76 -15.91 2.45 13.67
C MET A 76 -14.96 1.29 13.94
N MET A 77 -13.81 1.28 13.25
CA MET A 77 -12.82 0.21 13.34
C MET A 77 -11.46 0.78 12.96
N VAL A 78 -10.42 0.25 13.59
CA VAL A 78 -9.04 0.43 13.14
C VAL A 78 -8.58 -0.91 12.59
N GLU A 79 -8.12 -0.91 11.35
CA GLU A 79 -7.45 -2.04 10.74
C GLU A 79 -5.94 -1.84 10.83
N THR A 80 -5.26 -2.86 11.32
CA THR A 80 -3.83 -2.84 11.54
C THR A 80 -3.20 -3.86 10.60
N LEU A 81 -2.40 -3.37 9.65
CA LEU A 81 -1.56 -4.22 8.81
C LEU A 81 -0.26 -4.50 9.56
N ILE A 82 0.05 -5.78 9.71
CA ILE A 82 1.23 -6.29 10.40
C ILE A 82 1.98 -7.21 9.46
N THR A 83 3.25 -6.94 9.22
CA THR A 83 4.16 -7.80 8.45
C THR A 83 5.61 -7.39 8.73
N ALA A 84 6.56 -7.95 8.01
CA ALA A 84 7.94 -7.47 7.95
C ALA A 84 8.37 -7.28 6.49
N SER A 85 9.62 -6.88 6.27
CA SER A 85 10.17 -6.88 4.92
C SER A 85 9.97 -8.25 4.22
N PRO A 86 9.57 -8.28 2.93
CA PRO A 86 9.28 -9.51 2.21
C PRO A 86 10.38 -10.57 2.29
N GLU A 87 11.64 -10.15 2.14
CA GLU A 87 12.81 -11.01 2.19
C GLU A 87 12.98 -11.74 3.54
N PHE A 88 12.51 -11.13 4.63
CA PHE A 88 12.56 -11.73 5.96
C PHE A 88 11.30 -12.55 6.25
N MET A 89 10.11 -12.00 5.97
CA MET A 89 8.87 -12.71 6.29
C MET A 89 8.75 -14.02 5.50
N ASN A 90 9.20 -14.02 4.24
CA ASN A 90 9.19 -15.23 3.40
C ASN A 90 10.33 -16.21 3.73
N SER A 91 11.37 -15.79 4.45
CA SER A 91 12.46 -16.71 4.85
C SER A 91 12.13 -17.48 6.13
N LEU A 92 11.21 -16.96 6.96
CA LEU A 92 10.79 -17.64 8.19
C LEU A 92 10.04 -18.95 7.87
N PRO A 93 10.30 -20.04 8.62
CA PRO A 93 9.48 -21.23 8.55
C PRO A 93 8.04 -20.95 9.05
N PRO A 94 7.03 -21.73 8.63
CA PRO A 94 5.62 -21.46 8.97
C PRO A 94 5.33 -21.28 10.47
N GLU A 95 5.98 -22.07 11.34
CA GLU A 95 5.81 -21.95 12.79
C GLU A 95 6.38 -20.62 13.34
N GLU A 96 7.50 -20.13 12.79
CA GLU A 96 8.06 -18.83 13.16
C GLU A 96 7.22 -17.67 12.62
N GLN A 97 6.65 -17.79 11.42
CA GLN A 97 5.68 -16.80 10.92
C GLN A 97 4.46 -16.74 11.84
N LYS A 98 3.93 -17.89 12.26
CA LYS A 98 2.80 -17.95 13.20
C LYS A 98 3.16 -17.34 14.56
N ALA A 99 4.35 -17.63 15.09
CA ALA A 99 4.86 -17.02 16.31
C ALA A 99 5.03 -15.50 16.18
N TYR A 100 5.48 -15.01 15.02
CA TYR A 100 5.56 -13.58 14.72
C TYR A 100 4.20 -12.90 14.81
N PHE A 101 3.19 -13.44 14.13
CA PHE A 101 1.86 -12.86 14.15
C PHE A 101 1.18 -12.99 15.52
N ALA A 102 1.43 -14.07 16.27
CA ALA A 102 0.94 -14.22 17.65
C ALA A 102 1.53 -13.17 18.59
N MET A 103 2.86 -12.97 18.56
CA MET A 103 3.51 -11.93 19.36
C MET A 103 3.03 -10.52 18.99
N ALA A 104 2.80 -10.26 17.70
CA ALA A 104 2.25 -9.00 17.25
C ALA A 104 0.78 -8.80 17.70
N LEU A 105 -0.04 -9.86 17.68
CA LEU A 105 -1.39 -9.83 18.22
C LEU A 105 -1.38 -9.48 19.72
N ASP A 106 -0.53 -10.15 20.51
CA ASP A 106 -0.39 -9.88 21.94
C ASP A 106 0.02 -8.42 22.21
N PHE A 107 1.02 -7.91 21.46
CA PHE A 107 1.46 -6.52 21.56
C PHE A 107 0.32 -5.51 21.33
N ILE A 108 -0.55 -5.76 20.35
CA ILE A 108 -1.71 -4.91 20.08
C ILE A 108 -2.75 -5.07 21.18
N ALA A 109 -3.07 -6.31 21.54
CA ALA A 109 -4.09 -6.65 22.54
C ALA A 109 -3.79 -6.02 23.92
N GLU A 110 -2.52 -6.02 24.35
CA GLU A 110 -2.07 -5.36 25.58
C GLU A 110 -2.40 -3.86 25.63
N ARG A 111 -2.48 -3.20 24.48
CA ARG A 111 -2.63 -1.74 24.36
C ARG A 111 -4.04 -1.30 24.00
N VAL A 112 -4.78 -2.14 23.27
CA VAL A 112 -6.14 -1.81 22.82
C VAL A 112 -7.24 -2.53 23.60
N GLY A 113 -6.89 -3.55 24.39
CA GLY A 113 -7.84 -4.44 25.05
C GLY A 113 -8.23 -5.62 24.15
N LYS A 114 -8.21 -6.85 24.69
CA LYS A 114 -8.58 -8.07 23.96
C LYS A 114 -10.05 -8.03 23.52
N GLU A 115 -10.91 -7.48 24.37
CA GLU A 115 -12.33 -7.28 24.17
C GLU A 115 -12.65 -6.33 23.00
N ASN A 116 -11.70 -5.48 22.62
CA ASN A 116 -11.86 -4.57 21.48
C ASN A 116 -11.48 -5.22 20.14
N ILE A 117 -10.80 -6.37 20.14
CA ILE A 117 -10.36 -7.05 18.92
C ILE A 117 -11.53 -7.80 18.29
N LEU A 118 -11.76 -7.54 17.01
CA LEU A 118 -12.85 -8.10 16.22
C LEU A 118 -12.44 -9.34 15.43
N SER A 119 -11.25 -9.30 14.84
CA SER A 119 -10.68 -10.37 14.02
C SER A 119 -9.18 -10.12 13.84
N ALA A 120 -8.41 -11.19 13.69
CA ALA A 120 -7.01 -11.15 13.32
C ALA A 120 -6.73 -12.29 12.34
N VAL A 121 -6.73 -11.96 11.05
CA VAL A 121 -6.54 -12.92 9.96
C VAL A 121 -5.16 -12.74 9.35
N VAL A 122 -4.45 -13.85 9.14
CA VAL A 122 -3.19 -13.92 8.43
C VAL A 122 -3.45 -14.35 6.99
N HIS A 123 -3.03 -13.52 6.05
CA HIS A 123 -3.09 -13.79 4.61
C HIS A 123 -1.76 -14.38 4.15
N MET A 124 -1.83 -15.60 3.63
CA MET A 124 -0.76 -16.40 3.04
C MET A 124 -0.86 -16.46 1.51
N ASP A 125 -1.92 -15.88 0.96
CA ASP A 125 -2.32 -15.93 -0.46
C ASP A 125 -1.91 -14.69 -1.26
N GLU A 126 -0.99 -13.89 -0.72
CA GLU A 126 -0.41 -12.75 -1.40
C GLU A 126 1.13 -12.83 -1.37
N LYS A 127 1.80 -11.87 -1.99
CA LYS A 127 3.27 -11.85 -2.16
C LYS A 127 4.09 -11.98 -0.86
N THR A 128 3.54 -11.55 0.26
CA THR A 128 4.22 -11.58 1.57
C THR A 128 3.20 -11.88 2.64
N PRO A 129 3.43 -12.89 3.51
CA PRO A 129 2.56 -13.14 4.65
C PRO A 129 2.33 -11.88 5.47
N HIS A 130 1.07 -11.58 5.76
CA HIS A 130 0.73 -10.40 6.55
C HIS A 130 -0.59 -10.61 7.29
N MET A 131 -0.71 -9.95 8.43
CA MET A 131 -1.90 -10.00 9.26
C MET A 131 -2.71 -8.71 9.14
N HIS A 132 -4.01 -8.87 8.97
CA HIS A 132 -5.01 -7.84 9.17
C HIS A 132 -5.66 -8.04 10.54
N LEU A 133 -5.30 -7.17 11.49
CA LEU A 133 -5.91 -7.14 12.82
C LEU A 133 -6.89 -5.97 12.90
N CYS A 134 -8.16 -6.28 13.10
CA CYS A 134 -9.24 -5.32 13.21
C CYS A 134 -9.68 -5.17 14.66
N PHE A 135 -9.74 -3.94 15.17
CA PHE A 135 -10.29 -3.65 16.51
C PHE A 135 -11.24 -2.45 16.49
N VAL A 136 -12.18 -2.43 17.44
CA VAL A 136 -13.12 -1.33 17.66
C VAL A 136 -12.53 -0.40 18.71
N PRO A 137 -12.35 0.90 18.43
CA PRO A 137 -11.66 1.80 19.35
C PRO A 137 -12.61 2.33 20.44
N ILE A 138 -13.17 1.43 21.27
CA ILE A 138 -14.02 1.78 22.42
C ILE A 138 -13.11 2.04 23.63
N THR A 139 -13.16 3.25 24.17
CA THR A 139 -12.39 3.61 25.38
C THR A 139 -13.07 3.07 26.64
N PRO A 140 -12.34 2.97 27.77
CA PRO A 140 -12.92 2.55 29.05
C PRO A 140 -14.14 3.39 29.48
N GLU A 141 -14.22 4.65 29.07
CA GLU A 141 -15.35 5.56 29.35
C GLU A 141 -16.53 5.38 28.38
N GLY A 142 -16.55 4.30 27.57
CA GLY A 142 -17.65 4.02 26.65
C GLY A 142 -17.73 5.00 25.47
N LYS A 143 -16.58 5.45 24.94
CA LYS A 143 -16.53 6.34 23.77
C LYS A 143 -15.82 5.69 22.58
N LEU A 144 -16.30 5.94 21.37
CA LEU A 144 -15.55 5.61 20.15
C LEU A 144 -14.47 6.67 19.88
N SER A 145 -13.21 6.33 20.15
CA SER A 145 -12.08 7.24 19.96
C SER A 145 -10.81 6.52 19.50
N ALA A 146 -10.60 6.45 18.19
CA ALA A 146 -9.31 6.01 17.65
C ALA A 146 -8.15 6.94 18.05
N LYS A 147 -8.43 8.20 18.41
CA LYS A 147 -7.42 9.16 18.90
C LYS A 147 -6.90 8.75 20.29
N TYR A 148 -7.75 8.16 21.13
CA TYR A 148 -7.34 7.68 22.45
C TYR A 148 -6.23 6.61 22.33
N PHE A 149 -6.45 5.61 21.48
CA PHE A 149 -5.48 4.52 21.28
C PHE A 149 -4.27 4.89 20.42
N LEU A 150 -4.48 5.61 19.33
CA LEU A 150 -3.42 5.88 18.34
C LEU A 150 -2.69 7.21 18.58
N GLY A 151 -3.29 8.12 19.34
CA GLY A 151 -2.75 9.45 19.62
C GLY A 151 -2.53 10.30 18.36
N ASN A 152 -1.39 10.98 18.33
CA ASN A 152 -0.96 11.88 17.26
C ASN A 152 0.26 11.29 16.51
N GLN A 153 0.94 12.10 15.68
CA GLN A 153 2.12 11.64 14.94
C GLN A 153 3.27 11.17 15.85
N LYS A 154 3.46 11.81 17.01
CA LYS A 154 4.45 11.40 18.02
C LYS A 154 4.09 10.03 18.60
N SER A 155 2.84 9.87 19.03
CA SER A 155 2.34 8.58 19.54
C SER A 155 2.48 7.47 18.50
N LEU A 156 2.18 7.74 17.23
CA LEU A 156 2.38 6.76 16.15
C LEU A 156 3.87 6.40 15.94
N SER A 157 4.79 7.34 16.16
CA SER A 157 6.24 7.04 16.15
C SER A 157 6.63 6.16 17.34
N GLU A 158 6.09 6.45 18.54
CA GLU A 158 6.29 5.63 19.74
C GLU A 158 5.74 4.21 19.57
N TRP A 159 4.57 4.06 18.91
CA TRP A 159 4.03 2.76 18.48
C TRP A 159 5.03 1.98 17.62
N GLN A 160 5.70 2.62 16.65
CA GLN A 160 6.73 1.95 15.84
C GLN A 160 7.95 1.57 16.69
N THR A 161 8.36 2.40 17.66
CA THR A 161 9.48 2.08 18.57
C THR A 161 9.16 0.86 19.40
N ALA A 162 8.07 0.91 20.14
CA ALA A 162 7.68 -0.16 21.04
C ALA A 162 7.39 -1.47 20.27
N TYR A 163 6.83 -1.38 19.07
CA TYR A 163 6.60 -2.55 18.23
C TYR A 163 7.92 -3.17 17.78
N HIS A 164 8.86 -2.36 17.28
CA HIS A 164 10.20 -2.83 16.92
C HIS A 164 10.91 -3.47 18.11
N GLU A 165 10.91 -2.82 19.28
CA GLU A 165 11.53 -3.36 20.51
C GLU A 165 10.92 -4.71 20.89
N ARG A 166 9.59 -4.85 20.84
CA ARG A 166 8.91 -6.11 21.13
C ARG A 166 9.32 -7.22 20.15
N MET A 167 9.29 -6.94 18.85
CA MET A 167 9.56 -7.96 17.83
C MET A 167 11.06 -8.31 17.76
N SER A 168 11.93 -7.32 17.88
CA SER A 168 13.39 -7.52 17.80
C SER A 168 13.98 -8.25 19.00
N ALA A 169 13.24 -8.33 20.12
CA ALA A 169 13.61 -9.19 21.24
C ALA A 169 13.69 -10.68 20.86
N ARG A 170 12.96 -11.12 19.82
CA ARG A 170 13.03 -12.47 19.26
C ARG A 170 13.69 -12.53 17.89
N TRP A 171 13.43 -11.55 17.03
CA TRP A 171 13.99 -11.46 15.67
C TRP A 171 14.92 -10.26 15.56
N ASN A 172 16.14 -10.42 16.07
CA ASN A 172 17.11 -9.34 16.26
C ASN A 172 17.61 -8.70 14.95
N GLU A 173 17.36 -9.34 13.80
CA GLU A 173 17.70 -8.80 12.49
C GLU A 173 16.77 -7.65 12.06
N LEU A 174 15.59 -7.54 12.71
CA LEU A 174 14.62 -6.50 12.41
C LEU A 174 15.11 -5.14 12.87
N GLU A 175 15.12 -4.20 11.94
CA GLU A 175 15.38 -2.80 12.23
C GLU A 175 14.08 -2.01 12.42
N ARG A 176 14.22 -0.89 13.13
CA ARG A 176 13.19 0.14 13.20
C ARG A 176 13.15 0.94 11.91
N GLY A 177 11.96 1.05 11.31
CA GLY A 177 11.72 1.96 10.20
C GLY A 177 12.03 3.41 10.58
N GLN A 178 12.54 4.18 9.62
CA GLN A 178 12.89 5.57 9.87
C GLN A 178 11.63 6.44 10.07
N SER A 179 11.67 7.31 11.07
CA SER A 179 10.53 8.18 11.41
C SER A 179 10.14 9.09 10.24
N SER A 180 8.83 9.25 10.03
CA SER A 180 8.29 10.21 9.06
C SER A 180 8.59 11.67 9.43
N MET A 181 8.91 11.95 10.71
CA MET A 181 9.35 13.27 11.14
C MET A 181 10.69 13.65 10.51
N ILE A 182 11.57 12.67 10.31
CA ILE A 182 12.88 12.83 9.66
C ILE A 182 12.70 12.74 8.15
N THR A 183 12.16 11.61 7.68
CA THR A 183 12.11 11.26 6.25
C THR A 183 11.07 12.04 5.46
N GLY A 184 10.08 12.63 6.14
CA GLY A 184 8.90 13.20 5.50
C GLY A 184 8.05 12.19 4.73
N ARG A 185 8.33 10.87 4.84
CA ARG A 185 7.73 9.84 3.99
C ARG A 185 6.20 9.85 4.09
N LYS A 186 5.52 9.93 2.95
CA LYS A 186 4.08 9.71 2.84
C LYS A 186 3.79 8.29 2.37
N HIS A 187 2.69 7.72 2.86
CA HIS A 187 2.26 6.40 2.44
C HIS A 187 1.81 6.43 0.98
N ILE A 188 2.36 5.50 0.19
CA ILE A 188 1.97 5.27 -1.20
C ILE A 188 0.96 4.13 -1.20
N PRO A 189 -0.28 4.34 -1.69
CA PRO A 189 -1.27 3.28 -1.77
C PRO A 189 -0.75 2.08 -2.58
N THR A 190 -1.05 0.87 -2.12
CA THR A 190 -0.59 -0.38 -2.74
C THR A 190 -0.94 -0.47 -4.23
N TRP A 191 -2.15 -0.07 -4.62
CA TRP A 191 -2.58 -0.08 -6.03
C TRP A 191 -1.73 0.84 -6.91
N LEU A 192 -1.29 1.99 -6.38
CA LEU A 192 -0.49 2.96 -7.12
C LEU A 192 0.93 2.42 -7.33
N PHE A 193 1.49 1.79 -6.30
CA PHE A 193 2.77 1.08 -6.39
C PHE A 193 2.75 -0.03 -7.44
N LYS A 194 1.74 -0.90 -7.40
CA LYS A 194 1.60 -2.01 -8.35
C LYS A 194 1.35 -1.51 -9.78
N LEU A 195 0.54 -0.46 -9.93
CA LEU A 195 0.27 0.17 -11.22
C LEU A 195 1.55 0.72 -11.85
N GLY A 196 2.37 1.45 -11.09
CA GLY A 196 3.64 1.99 -11.60
C GLY A 196 4.56 0.89 -12.15
N GLY A 197 4.76 -0.19 -11.39
CA GLY A 197 5.62 -1.30 -11.85
C GLY A 197 5.07 -2.03 -13.09
N ARG A 198 3.74 -2.15 -13.22
CA ARG A 198 3.11 -2.72 -14.41
C ARG A 198 3.24 -1.82 -15.63
N LEU A 199 3.02 -0.50 -15.47
CA LEU A 199 3.19 0.47 -16.54
C LEU A 199 4.63 0.56 -17.03
N ASP A 200 5.60 0.37 -16.14
CA ASP A 200 7.03 0.34 -16.47
C ASP A 200 7.39 -0.86 -17.36
N LYS A 201 6.91 -2.06 -17.01
CA LYS A 201 7.06 -3.26 -17.85
C LYS A 201 6.36 -3.11 -19.21
N GLN A 202 5.13 -2.60 -19.21
CA GLN A 202 4.39 -2.34 -20.44
C GLN A 202 5.08 -1.29 -21.32
N TYR A 203 5.72 -0.28 -20.71
CA TYR A 203 6.52 0.70 -21.44
C TYR A 203 7.66 0.02 -22.19
N GLU A 204 8.40 -0.90 -21.55
CA GLU A 204 9.47 -1.66 -22.21
C GLU A 204 8.95 -2.49 -23.37
N GLU A 205 7.82 -3.21 -23.18
CA GLU A 205 7.17 -4.00 -24.22
C GLU A 205 6.71 -3.13 -25.41
N ILE A 206 6.12 -1.96 -25.15
CA ILE A 206 5.67 -1.03 -26.18
C ILE A 206 6.86 -0.46 -26.95
N VAL A 207 7.93 -0.03 -26.25
CA VAL A 207 9.14 0.49 -26.90
C VAL A 207 9.80 -0.57 -27.76
N ALA A 208 9.90 -1.81 -27.27
CA ALA A 208 10.42 -2.93 -28.04
C ALA A 208 9.55 -3.16 -29.28
N ALA A 209 8.23 -3.27 -29.12
CA ALA A 209 7.30 -3.49 -30.23
C ALA A 209 7.35 -2.39 -31.30
N LEU A 210 7.53 -1.12 -30.90
CA LEU A 210 7.65 0.02 -31.81
C LEU A 210 9.00 0.06 -32.53
N SER A 211 10.09 -0.33 -31.86
CA SER A 211 11.45 -0.33 -32.43
C SER A 211 11.66 -1.46 -33.45
N ASP A 212 10.83 -2.50 -33.36
CA ASP A 212 10.86 -3.72 -34.16
C ASP A 212 10.04 -3.65 -35.47
N ILE A 213 9.44 -2.48 -35.75
CA ILE A 213 8.63 -2.22 -36.94
C ILE A 213 9.57 -1.98 -38.12
N ASN A 214 9.44 -2.82 -39.16
CA ASN A 214 10.12 -2.67 -40.44
C ASN A 214 9.12 -2.78 -41.60
N ALA A 215 9.54 -2.39 -42.81
CA ALA A 215 8.67 -2.34 -44.00
C ALA A 215 7.96 -3.67 -44.32
N PHE A 216 8.47 -4.81 -43.84
CA PHE A 216 7.96 -6.15 -44.13
C PHE A 216 7.00 -6.70 -43.06
N ASN A 217 6.91 -6.08 -41.87
CA ASN A 217 6.08 -6.58 -40.74
C ASN A 217 5.09 -5.54 -40.17
N ALA A 218 4.98 -4.38 -40.85
CA ALA A 218 4.31 -3.18 -40.35
C ALA A 218 2.84 -3.39 -39.95
N GLY A 219 2.04 -4.17 -40.70
CA GLY A 219 0.61 -4.36 -40.40
C GLY A 219 0.35 -5.05 -39.07
N LYS A 220 0.78 -6.31 -38.93
CA LYS A 220 0.53 -7.12 -37.71
C LYS A 220 1.20 -6.55 -36.46
N LYS A 221 2.40 -5.96 -36.57
CA LYS A 221 3.09 -5.35 -35.41
C LYS A 221 2.45 -4.03 -35.00
N ARG A 222 1.93 -3.23 -35.95
CA ARG A 222 1.15 -2.02 -35.66
C ARG A 222 -0.15 -2.34 -34.92
N ASP A 223 -0.88 -3.37 -35.33
CA ASP A 223 -2.10 -3.81 -34.65
C ASP A 223 -1.82 -4.25 -33.21
N LYS A 224 -0.72 -4.97 -32.99
CA LYS A 224 -0.27 -5.36 -31.64
C LYS A 224 0.10 -4.14 -30.79
N ALA A 225 0.85 -3.18 -31.35
CA ALA A 225 1.21 -1.94 -30.67
C ALA A 225 -0.03 -1.09 -30.32
N LEU A 226 -1.00 -0.98 -31.24
CA LEU A 226 -2.28 -0.30 -31.04
C LEU A 226 -3.11 -0.94 -29.92
N SER A 227 -3.17 -2.27 -29.89
CA SER A 227 -3.87 -3.00 -28.83
C SER A 227 -3.24 -2.75 -27.46
N LEU A 228 -1.91 -2.82 -27.36
CA LEU A 228 -1.17 -2.55 -26.13
C LEU A 228 -1.37 -1.11 -25.66
N LEU A 229 -1.27 -0.13 -26.57
CA LEU A 229 -1.48 1.28 -26.28
C LEU A 229 -2.91 1.58 -25.83
N SER A 230 -3.92 0.97 -26.46
CA SER A 230 -5.33 1.15 -26.08
C SER A 230 -5.62 0.72 -24.65
N ALA A 231 -5.00 -0.38 -24.20
CA ALA A 231 -5.12 -0.84 -22.81
C ALA A 231 -4.26 -0.01 -21.83
N TRP A 232 -3.07 0.41 -22.26
CA TRP A 232 -2.10 1.12 -21.42
C TRP A 232 -2.48 2.59 -21.15
N LEU A 233 -2.97 3.31 -22.16
CA LEU A 233 -3.18 4.76 -22.09
C LEU A 233 -4.08 5.22 -20.93
N PRO A 234 -5.28 4.62 -20.69
CA PRO A 234 -6.14 5.05 -19.60
C PRO A 234 -5.52 4.82 -18.21
N GLU A 235 -4.73 3.76 -18.07
CA GLU A 235 -4.01 3.44 -16.83
C GLU A 235 -2.84 4.40 -16.59
N ALA A 236 -2.11 4.76 -17.65
CA ALA A 236 -1.01 5.73 -17.62
C ALA A 236 -1.50 7.14 -17.25
N GLU A 237 -2.61 7.60 -17.83
CA GLU A 237 -3.23 8.90 -17.48
C GLU A 237 -3.68 8.93 -16.01
N LYS A 238 -4.33 7.85 -15.55
CA LYS A 238 -4.76 7.73 -14.15
C LYS A 238 -3.56 7.76 -13.20
N PHE A 239 -2.47 7.06 -13.55
CA PHE A 239 -1.23 7.04 -12.77
C PHE A 239 -0.59 8.44 -12.71
N SER A 240 -0.42 9.09 -13.86
CA SER A 240 0.17 10.42 -13.96
C SER A 240 -0.60 11.46 -13.16
N ARG A 241 -1.94 11.45 -13.23
CA ARG A 241 -2.76 12.33 -12.39
C ARG A 241 -2.54 12.11 -10.89
N GLU A 242 -2.39 10.87 -10.44
CA GLU A 242 -2.21 10.58 -9.02
C GLU A 242 -0.80 10.93 -8.54
N ILE A 243 0.23 10.69 -9.36
CA ILE A 243 1.60 11.14 -9.08
C ILE A 243 1.69 12.68 -9.12
N GLY A 244 0.97 13.32 -10.04
CA GLY A 244 0.87 14.78 -10.14
C GLY A 244 0.32 15.43 -8.87
N LYS A 245 -0.63 14.79 -8.17
CA LYS A 245 -1.08 15.26 -6.83
C LYS A 245 0.03 15.21 -5.77
N GLN A 246 1.06 14.41 -5.98
CA GLN A 246 2.21 14.28 -5.09
C GLN A 246 3.39 15.16 -5.52
N SER A 247 3.28 15.95 -6.60
CA SER A 247 4.37 16.77 -7.16
C SER A 247 4.99 17.70 -6.12
N ALA A 248 4.19 18.54 -5.45
CA ALA A 248 4.68 19.46 -4.43
C ALA A 248 5.40 18.73 -3.26
N TYR A 249 4.95 17.51 -2.94
CA TYR A 249 5.62 16.69 -1.94
C TYR A 249 6.96 16.15 -2.44
N ILE A 250 6.99 15.65 -3.67
CA ILE A 250 8.21 15.19 -4.34
C ILE A 250 9.24 16.33 -4.46
N ASP A 251 8.79 17.53 -4.84
CA ASP A 251 9.66 18.71 -4.96
C ASP A 251 10.19 19.14 -3.58
N SER A 252 9.36 19.02 -2.54
CA SER A 252 9.81 19.27 -1.16
C SER A 252 10.88 18.27 -0.70
N LEU A 253 10.76 16.99 -1.10
CA LEU A 253 11.79 15.98 -0.83
C LEU A 253 13.08 16.29 -1.59
N LYS A 254 12.98 16.65 -2.87
CA LYS A 254 14.13 17.06 -3.69
C LYS A 254 14.86 18.26 -3.12
N LYS A 255 14.13 19.28 -2.63
CA LYS A 255 14.71 20.45 -1.96
C LYS A 255 15.42 20.05 -0.65
N LYS A 256 14.83 19.13 0.14
CA LYS A 256 15.47 18.59 1.35
C LYS A 256 16.75 17.81 1.04
N ILE A 257 16.76 17.07 -0.06
CA ILE A 257 17.89 16.25 -0.51
C ILE A 257 18.93 17.09 -1.27
N GLY A 258 18.63 18.37 -1.54
CA GLY A 258 19.47 19.32 -2.27
C GLY A 258 19.72 18.84 -3.70
N GLN A 259 18.83 19.20 -4.63
CA GLN A 259 19.07 18.88 -6.05
C GLN A 259 20.44 19.40 -6.52
N GLU A 260 21.18 18.47 -7.12
CA GLU A 260 22.48 18.54 -7.83
C GLU A 260 23.13 19.93 -8.00
N SER A 261 24.08 20.25 -7.12
CA SER A 261 25.44 20.78 -7.38
C SER A 261 26.00 21.47 -6.14
N ASP A 262 26.59 20.69 -5.23
CA ASP A 262 27.92 21.01 -4.71
C ASP A 262 28.44 19.80 -3.92
N TYR A 263 29.37 19.06 -4.51
CA TYR A 263 30.02 17.91 -3.88
C TYR A 263 30.93 18.36 -2.73
N ALA A 264 31.36 19.63 -2.73
CA ALA A 264 32.28 20.20 -1.75
C ALA A 264 31.63 20.65 -0.42
N GLY A 265 30.30 20.85 -0.37
CA GLY A 265 29.64 21.48 0.77
C GLY A 265 29.10 20.55 1.87
N ARG A 266 29.16 19.22 1.70
CA ARG A 266 28.43 18.25 2.54
C ARG A 266 29.26 17.51 3.59
N LEU A 267 30.48 17.93 3.87
CA LEU A 267 31.32 17.39 4.96
C LEU A 267 30.82 17.74 6.37
N ARG A 268 29.50 17.72 6.60
CA ARG A 268 28.90 17.64 7.93
C ARG A 268 28.23 16.28 8.05
N ASP A 269 28.91 15.37 8.74
CA ASP A 269 28.57 13.95 8.83
C ASP A 269 27.10 13.69 9.22
N GLU A 270 26.52 14.51 10.10
CA GLU A 270 25.13 14.37 10.55
C GLU A 270 24.10 14.73 9.47
N LYS A 271 24.30 15.83 8.73
CA LYS A 271 23.37 16.29 7.69
C LYS A 271 23.36 15.34 6.50
N TYR A 272 24.53 14.84 6.12
CA TYR A 272 24.65 13.84 5.05
C TYR A 272 23.96 12.52 5.44
N ALA A 273 24.11 12.06 6.68
CA ALA A 273 23.42 10.88 7.17
C ALA A 273 21.88 11.03 7.14
N GLU A 274 21.34 12.19 7.47
CA GLU A 274 19.90 12.48 7.34
C GLU A 274 19.43 12.52 5.87
N GLU A 275 20.20 13.14 4.98
CA GLU A 275 19.90 13.14 3.55
C GLU A 275 19.85 11.71 2.99
N LEU A 276 20.82 10.86 3.35
CA LEU A 276 20.87 9.46 2.94
C LEU A 276 19.66 8.66 3.48
N LYS A 277 19.26 8.93 4.73
CA LYS A 277 18.03 8.37 5.32
C LYS A 277 16.80 8.76 4.51
N VAL A 278 16.64 10.06 4.20
CA VAL A 278 15.52 10.56 3.38
C VAL A 278 15.54 9.93 1.99
N GLN A 279 16.69 9.83 1.32
CA GLN A 279 16.83 9.20 0.01
C GLN A 279 16.42 7.72 0.05
N LYS A 280 17.01 6.92 0.95
CA LYS A 280 16.72 5.49 1.09
C LYS A 280 15.25 5.24 1.42
N ALA A 281 14.68 6.02 2.34
CA ALA A 281 13.28 5.90 2.72
C ALA A 281 12.32 6.33 1.60
N ASN A 282 12.72 7.23 0.70
CA ASN A 282 11.88 7.73 -0.39
C ASN A 282 12.30 7.20 -1.77
N GLN A 283 13.19 6.21 -1.84
CA GLN A 283 13.65 5.61 -3.11
C GLN A 283 12.48 5.25 -4.03
N LYS A 284 11.44 4.61 -3.48
CA LYS A 284 10.31 4.17 -4.29
C LYS A 284 9.48 5.31 -4.87
N ILE A 285 9.35 6.43 -4.17
CA ILE A 285 8.63 7.59 -4.74
C ILE A 285 9.45 8.22 -5.88
N PHE A 286 10.78 8.20 -5.79
CA PHE A 286 11.65 8.62 -6.90
C PHE A 286 11.55 7.67 -8.10
N GLU A 287 11.47 6.36 -7.87
CA GLU A 287 11.22 5.39 -8.94
C GLU A 287 9.87 5.64 -9.64
N LEU A 288 8.78 5.84 -8.88
CA LEU A 288 7.47 6.12 -9.47
C LEU A 288 7.46 7.46 -10.25
N GLN A 289 8.20 8.46 -9.77
CA GLN A 289 8.39 9.71 -10.51
C GLN A 289 9.15 9.48 -11.82
N ARG A 290 10.21 8.67 -11.79
CA ARG A 290 10.97 8.30 -12.99
C ARG A 290 10.09 7.58 -13.99
N THR A 291 9.29 6.60 -13.53
CA THR A 291 8.28 5.94 -14.37
C THR A 291 7.36 6.97 -14.99
N ASN A 292 6.79 7.90 -14.20
CA ASN A 292 5.92 8.95 -14.75
C ASN A 292 6.58 9.78 -15.86
N GLN A 293 7.85 10.16 -15.68
CA GLN A 293 8.62 10.87 -16.71
C GLN A 293 8.84 10.01 -17.97
N GLN A 294 9.05 8.71 -17.82
CA GLN A 294 9.13 7.78 -18.97
C GLN A 294 7.81 7.71 -19.72
N LEU A 295 6.66 7.63 -19.01
CA LEU A 295 5.33 7.64 -19.65
C LEU A 295 5.11 8.93 -20.44
N GLU A 296 5.43 10.09 -19.86
CA GLU A 296 5.32 11.40 -20.53
C GLU A 296 6.20 11.49 -21.78
N ARG A 297 7.41 10.93 -21.73
CA ARG A 297 8.29 10.85 -22.91
C ARG A 297 7.72 9.93 -23.98
N LEU A 298 7.11 8.80 -23.60
CA LEU A 298 6.48 7.89 -24.57
C LEU A 298 5.34 8.60 -25.28
N LEU A 299 4.46 9.28 -24.54
CA LEU A 299 3.33 10.02 -25.10
C LEU A 299 3.76 11.03 -26.16
N LYS A 300 4.90 11.71 -25.96
CA LYS A 300 5.48 12.64 -26.94
C LYS A 300 6.05 11.96 -28.19
N LYS A 301 6.41 10.67 -28.11
CA LYS A 301 6.99 9.89 -29.21
C LYS A 301 5.94 9.12 -30.01
N ILE A 302 4.73 8.95 -29.51
CA ILE A 302 3.65 8.29 -30.25
C ILE A 302 3.22 9.22 -31.39
N PRO A 303 3.23 8.76 -32.67
CA PRO A 303 2.77 9.57 -33.79
C PRO A 303 1.31 10.03 -33.62
N SER A 304 1.02 11.24 -34.07
CA SER A 304 -0.31 11.87 -33.97
C SER A 304 -1.39 10.99 -34.60
N GLU A 305 -1.09 10.33 -35.72
CA GLU A 305 -2.06 9.48 -36.44
C GLU A 305 -2.50 8.28 -35.59
N VAL A 306 -1.58 7.72 -34.79
CA VAL A 306 -1.84 6.57 -33.90
C VAL A 306 -2.72 7.00 -32.72
N LEU A 307 -2.49 8.19 -32.17
CA LEU A 307 -3.35 8.76 -31.12
C LEU A 307 -4.76 9.06 -31.63
N GLU A 308 -4.88 9.58 -32.85
CA GLU A 308 -6.17 9.82 -33.50
C GLU A 308 -6.95 8.53 -33.80
N GLU A 309 -6.27 7.47 -34.28
CA GLU A 309 -6.86 6.14 -34.47
C GLU A 309 -7.39 5.55 -33.15
N LEU A 310 -6.64 5.69 -32.06
CA LEU A 310 -7.06 5.26 -30.72
C LEU A 310 -8.27 6.05 -30.20
N GLN A 311 -8.31 7.36 -30.44
CA GLN A 311 -9.45 8.20 -30.05
C GLN A 311 -10.72 7.87 -30.87
N LYS A 312 -10.59 7.59 -32.18
CA LYS A 312 -11.69 7.15 -33.05
C LYS A 312 -12.24 5.78 -32.62
N SER A 313 -11.35 4.83 -32.33
CA SER A 313 -11.73 3.47 -31.86
C SER A 313 -12.46 3.51 -30.50
N ASN A 314 -12.00 4.32 -29.55
CA ASN A 314 -12.68 4.49 -28.26
C ASN A 314 -14.04 5.18 -28.36
N ARG A 315 -14.20 6.17 -29.25
CA ARG A 315 -15.50 6.83 -29.52
C ARG A 315 -16.53 5.90 -30.13
N ASN A 316 -16.11 4.96 -30.99
CA ASN A 316 -17.00 3.95 -31.55
C ASN A 316 -17.46 2.95 -30.48
N LYS A 317 -16.55 2.46 -29.62
CA LYS A 317 -16.92 1.57 -28.49
C LYS A 317 -17.83 2.21 -27.44
N SER A 318 -17.79 3.54 -27.26
CA SER A 318 -18.70 4.24 -26.33
C SER A 318 -20.10 4.49 -26.90
N ARG A 319 -20.29 4.35 -28.22
CA ARG A 319 -21.60 4.48 -28.89
C ARG A 319 -22.38 3.17 -28.96
N GLU A 320 -21.74 2.04 -28.70
CA GLU A 320 -22.32 0.69 -28.72
C GLU A 320 -22.69 0.15 -27.31
N ARG A 321 -22.52 0.96 -26.25
CA ARG A 321 -22.93 0.67 -24.87
C ARG A 321 -24.02 1.63 -24.42
#